data_AF-A0A1Q6G089-F1
#
_entry.id   AF-A0A1Q6G089-F1
#
_cell.length_a   1.000
_cell.length_b   1.000
_cell.length_c   1.000
_cell.angle_alpha   90.00
_cell.angle_beta   90.00
_cell.angle_gamma   90.00
#
_symmetry.space_group_name_H-M   'P 1'
#
loop_
_entity.id
_entity.type
_entity.pdbx_description
1 polymer ?
#
loop_
_entity_poly.entity_id
_entity_poly.type
_entity_poly.pdbx_seq_one_letter_code
_entity_poly.pdbx_strand_id
1 'polypeptide(L)'
;MLSEEQLTSLDTEKIYLSTDELTLDTEEGPRTLKLGVWINVDPVRIHRMIVRDKVLHVDEFEVLNPLVSKLRRADPQYYKKFMGLRLVIDFPGYGTGIVAKIPFENDPVGFYKWWRKGKHEDKVYLSLANQVRLFQKVYMMDPKMILKKDLELLK
;
A
#
# COMPACT_ATOMS: atom_id res chain seq x y z
N MET A 1 -10.32 0.81 -18.46
CA MET A 1 -9.42 0.17 -19.44
C MET A 1 -8.75 1.32 -20.17
N LEU A 2 -7.44 1.47 -20.02
CA LEU A 2 -6.66 2.44 -20.81
C LEU A 2 -6.53 1.82 -22.23
N SER A 3 -6.75 2.61 -23.27
CA SER A 3 -6.71 2.16 -24.67
C SER A 3 -5.29 1.77 -25.09
N GLU A 4 -5.17 0.77 -25.96
CA GLU A 4 -3.89 0.19 -26.43
C GLU A 4 -2.95 1.21 -27.10
N GLU A 5 -3.46 2.36 -27.54
CA GLU A 5 -2.66 3.44 -28.14
C GLU A 5 -1.88 4.27 -27.11
N GLN A 6 -2.19 4.23 -25.82
CA GLN A 6 -1.52 5.05 -24.78
C GLN A 6 -0.20 4.45 -24.26
N LEU A 7 0.06 3.18 -24.54
CA LEU A 7 1.27 2.46 -24.12
C LEU A 7 2.48 2.69 -25.05
N THR A 8 2.29 3.34 -26.20
CA THR A 8 3.28 3.40 -27.29
C THR A 8 4.43 4.40 -27.09
N SER A 9 4.44 5.23 -26.04
CA SER A 9 5.53 6.20 -25.80
C SER A 9 6.29 6.01 -24.48
N LEU A 10 5.92 5.04 -23.66
CA LEU A 10 6.67 4.71 -22.45
C LEU A 10 7.74 3.70 -22.79
N ASP A 11 9.00 4.10 -22.61
CA ASP A 11 10.12 3.20 -22.72
C ASP A 11 10.18 2.36 -21.44
N THR A 12 9.77 1.10 -21.55
CA THR A 12 9.75 0.14 -20.43
C THR A 12 11.14 -0.22 -19.92
N GLU A 13 12.21 0.13 -20.63
CA GLU A 13 13.59 -0.10 -20.18
C GLU A 13 14.21 1.17 -19.56
N LYS A 14 13.59 2.34 -19.75
CA LYS A 14 14.07 3.60 -19.20
C LYS A 14 13.70 3.75 -17.72
N ILE A 15 14.68 4.21 -16.93
CA ILE A 15 14.45 4.74 -15.58
C ILE A 15 14.13 6.23 -15.69
N TYR A 16 12.90 6.61 -15.36
CA TYR A 16 12.44 7.99 -15.44
C TYR A 16 12.84 8.79 -14.19
N LEU A 17 13.36 10.01 -14.42
CA LEU A 17 13.73 11.00 -13.41
C LEU A 17 12.63 12.04 -13.23
N SER A 18 12.75 12.93 -12.24
CA SER A 18 11.72 13.95 -12.00
C SER A 18 11.61 14.99 -13.11
N THR A 19 12.69 15.16 -13.89
CA THR A 19 12.80 16.09 -15.01
C THR A 19 12.20 15.55 -16.30
N ASP A 20 12.03 14.23 -16.41
CA ASP A 20 11.47 13.59 -17.60
C ASP A 20 10.00 13.96 -17.79
N GLU A 21 9.61 14.14 -19.05
CA GLU A 21 8.24 14.47 -19.42
C GLU A 21 7.41 13.21 -19.65
N LEU A 22 6.17 13.27 -19.19
CA LEU A 22 5.18 12.22 -19.35
C LEU A 22 3.87 12.84 -19.82
N THR A 23 3.28 12.26 -20.87
CA THR A 23 1.97 12.66 -21.37
C THR A 23 0.91 11.72 -20.82
N LEU A 24 -0.09 12.25 -20.13
CA LEU A 24 -1.23 11.48 -19.62
C LEU A 24 -2.54 12.17 -19.97
N ASP A 25 -3.57 11.38 -20.24
CA ASP A 25 -4.91 11.89 -20.47
C ASP A 25 -5.54 12.41 -19.19
N THR A 26 -6.08 13.62 -19.24
CA THR A 26 -6.82 14.27 -18.16
C THR A 26 -8.25 14.55 -18.61
N GLU A 27 -9.10 15.03 -17.70
CA GLU A 27 -10.48 15.44 -18.05
C GLU A 27 -10.53 16.54 -19.12
N GLU A 28 -9.48 17.36 -19.21
CA GLU A 28 -9.32 18.45 -20.19
C GLU A 28 -8.59 17.99 -21.47
N GLY A 29 -8.25 16.71 -21.59
CA GLY A 29 -7.49 16.12 -22.69
C GLY A 29 -6.05 15.72 -22.33
N PRO A 30 -5.25 15.27 -23.31
CA PRO A 30 -3.87 14.85 -23.11
C PRO A 30 -3.00 16.01 -22.62
N ARG A 31 -2.27 15.81 -21.52
CA ARG A 31 -1.37 16.82 -20.96
C ARG A 31 0.03 16.25 -20.78
N THR A 32 1.03 16.99 -21.23
CA THR A 32 2.45 16.66 -21.02
C THR A 32 2.98 17.48 -19.84
N LEU A 33 3.51 16.81 -18.82
CA LEU A 33 4.15 17.45 -17.67
C LEU A 33 5.40 16.66 -17.26
N LYS A 34 6.31 17.33 -16.56
CA LYS A 34 7.42 16.66 -15.88
C LYS A 34 6.91 15.69 -14.81
N LEU A 35 7.57 14.56 -14.64
CA LEU A 35 7.19 13.54 -13.67
C LEU A 35 7.17 14.09 -12.23
N GLY A 36 8.10 14.98 -11.90
CA GLY A 36 8.12 15.70 -10.62
C GLY A 36 6.87 16.55 -10.36
N VAL A 37 6.20 17.03 -11.43
CA VAL A 37 4.91 17.73 -11.34
C VAL A 37 3.77 16.72 -11.24
N TRP A 38 3.81 15.64 -12.02
CA TRP A 38 2.78 14.59 -11.98
C TRP A 38 2.57 13.98 -10.59
N ILE A 39 3.65 13.74 -9.84
CA ILE A 39 3.54 13.23 -8.47
C ILE A 39 2.86 14.21 -7.49
N ASN A 40 2.63 15.47 -7.87
CA ASN A 40 1.80 16.42 -7.11
C ASN A 40 0.36 16.49 -7.64
N VAL A 41 0.17 16.38 -8.96
CA VAL A 41 -1.14 16.52 -9.62
C VAL A 41 -1.98 15.26 -9.43
N ASP A 42 -1.41 14.08 -9.69
CA ASP A 42 -2.11 12.80 -9.57
C ASP A 42 -1.16 11.70 -9.02
N PRO A 43 -0.80 11.78 -7.73
CA PRO A 43 0.12 10.82 -7.12
C PRO A 43 -0.41 9.38 -7.15
N VAL A 44 -1.73 9.20 -7.03
CA VAL A 44 -2.32 7.85 -6.99
C VAL A 44 -2.16 7.15 -8.33
N ARG A 45 -2.45 7.83 -9.45
CA ARG A 45 -2.26 7.26 -10.78
C ARG A 45 -0.81 6.91 -11.06
N ILE A 46 0.13 7.83 -10.77
CA ILE A 46 1.55 7.57 -10.97
C ILE A 46 2.01 6.36 -10.16
N HIS A 47 1.60 6.26 -8.89
CA HIS A 47 1.94 5.10 -8.09
C HIS A 47 1.33 3.79 -8.63
N ARG A 48 0.12 3.81 -9.18
CA ARG A 48 -0.48 2.62 -9.82
C ARG A 48 0.32 2.18 -11.04
N MET A 49 0.72 3.12 -11.89
CA MET A 49 1.56 2.85 -13.06
C MET A 49 2.89 2.20 -12.68
N ILE A 50 3.50 2.63 -11.57
CA ILE A 50 4.76 2.07 -11.05
C ILE A 50 4.55 0.68 -10.43
N VAL A 51 3.63 0.55 -9.47
CA VAL A 51 3.55 -0.63 -8.59
C VAL A 51 2.61 -1.71 -9.11
N ARG A 52 1.45 -1.31 -9.65
CA ARG A 52 0.40 -2.24 -10.06
C ARG A 52 0.57 -2.63 -11.52
N ASP A 53 0.65 -1.64 -12.38
CA ASP A 53 0.64 -1.85 -13.83
C ASP A 53 2.06 -2.15 -14.35
N LYS A 54 3.09 -1.72 -13.59
CA LYS A 54 4.51 -1.91 -13.89
C LYS A 54 4.91 -1.41 -15.29
N VAL A 55 4.30 -0.30 -15.70
CA VAL A 55 4.54 0.35 -16.99
C VAL A 55 5.47 1.55 -16.88
N LEU A 56 5.78 1.98 -15.65
CA LEU A 56 6.61 3.14 -15.38
C LEU A 56 7.71 2.77 -14.37
N HIS A 57 8.95 2.74 -14.83
CA HIS A 57 10.12 2.55 -13.99
C HIS A 57 10.72 3.90 -13.65
N VAL A 58 10.94 4.19 -12.37
CA VAL A 58 11.37 5.52 -11.91
C VAL A 58 12.54 5.41 -10.96
N ASP A 59 13.29 6.49 -10.83
CA ASP A 59 14.30 6.59 -9.78
C ASP A 59 13.66 6.58 -8.38
N GLU A 60 14.22 5.76 -7.50
CA GLU A 60 13.67 5.54 -6.17
C GLU A 60 13.79 6.79 -5.28
N PHE A 61 14.92 7.49 -5.35
CA PHE A 61 15.21 8.63 -4.48
C PHE A 61 14.54 9.92 -4.97
N GLU A 62 14.56 10.16 -6.28
CA GLU A 62 14.09 11.39 -6.89
C GLU A 62 12.57 11.40 -7.10
N VAL A 63 11.97 10.23 -7.34
CA VAL A 63 10.54 10.12 -7.69
C VAL A 63 9.76 9.28 -6.67
N LEU A 64 10.13 8.02 -6.45
CA LEU A 64 9.30 7.10 -5.67
C LEU A 64 9.18 7.51 -4.20
N ASN A 65 10.29 7.86 -3.54
CA ASN A 65 10.30 8.26 -2.13
C ASN A 65 9.49 9.55 -1.88
N PRO A 66 9.68 10.63 -2.67
CA PRO A 66 8.81 11.80 -2.61
C PRO A 66 7.34 11.49 -2.90
N LEU A 67 7.06 10.61 -3.88
CA LEU A 67 5.70 10.19 -4.23
C LEU A 67 5.01 9.49 -3.05
N VAL A 68 5.68 8.55 -2.39
CA VAL A 68 5.14 7.84 -1.21
C VAL A 68 4.75 8.83 -0.11
N SER A 69 5.55 9.88 0.10
CA SER A 69 5.25 10.94 1.07
C SER A 69 4.01 11.78 0.67
N LYS A 70 3.79 11.98 -0.63
CA LYS A 70 2.63 12.72 -1.16
C LYS A 70 1.35 11.88 -1.13
N LEU A 71 1.44 10.58 -1.38
CA LEU A 71 0.30 9.64 -1.31
C LEU A 71 -0.41 9.70 0.03
N ARG A 72 0.35 9.78 1.13
CA ARG A 72 -0.22 9.89 2.48
C ARG A 72 -1.16 11.09 2.64
N ARG A 73 -0.89 12.20 1.94
CA ARG A 73 -1.70 13.43 2.00
C ARG A 73 -2.84 13.41 0.99
N ALA A 74 -2.59 12.91 -0.22
CA ALA A 74 -3.55 12.91 -1.30
C ALA A 74 -4.68 11.89 -1.09
N ASP A 75 -4.33 10.66 -0.70
CA ASP A 75 -5.31 9.62 -0.38
C ASP A 75 -4.80 8.75 0.78
N PRO A 76 -5.18 9.10 2.02
CA PRO A 76 -4.79 8.35 3.22
C PRO A 76 -5.25 6.88 3.20
N GLN A 77 -6.37 6.58 2.54
CA GLN A 77 -6.89 5.21 2.48
C GLN A 77 -6.08 4.35 1.50
N TYR A 78 -5.77 4.89 0.32
CA TYR A 78 -4.91 4.24 -0.66
C TYR A 78 -3.51 4.00 -0.08
N TYR A 79 -2.92 5.03 0.54
CA TYR A 79 -1.62 4.91 1.21
C TYR A 79 -1.62 3.80 2.26
N LYS A 80 -2.65 3.74 3.10
CA LYS A 80 -2.79 2.70 4.12
C LYS A 80 -2.90 1.30 3.53
N LYS A 81 -3.67 1.13 2.44
CA LYS A 81 -3.78 -0.16 1.73
C LYS A 81 -2.45 -0.58 1.11
N PHE A 82 -1.71 0.36 0.53
CA PHE A 82 -0.39 0.11 -0.03
C PHE A 82 0.65 -0.24 1.04
N MET A 83 0.70 0.50 2.14
CA MET A 83 1.67 0.27 3.20
C MET A 83 1.37 -1.02 3.96
N GLY A 84 0.09 -1.28 4.29
CA GLY A 84 -0.35 -2.47 5.01
C GLY A 84 0.48 -2.69 6.29
N LEU A 85 1.10 -3.87 6.40
CA LEU A 85 1.96 -4.25 7.53
C LEU A 85 3.24 -3.41 7.68
N ARG A 86 3.60 -2.57 6.70
CA ARG A 86 4.75 -1.65 6.81
C ARG A 86 4.43 -0.38 7.59
N LEU A 87 3.17 -0.17 7.98
CA LEU A 87 2.80 0.98 8.81
C LEU A 87 3.39 0.84 10.22
N VAL A 88 3.83 1.98 10.75
CA VAL A 88 4.20 2.11 12.16
C VAL A 88 2.92 2.31 12.97
N ILE A 89 2.74 1.47 13.99
CA ILE A 89 1.58 1.45 14.87
C ILE A 89 1.98 1.61 16.33
N ASP A 90 1.05 2.11 17.12
CA ASP A 90 1.14 2.06 18.58
C ASP A 90 0.61 0.69 19.06
N PHE A 91 1.53 -0.23 19.33
CA PHE A 91 1.23 -1.57 19.78
C PHE A 91 1.69 -1.77 21.23
N PRO A 92 0.83 -2.29 22.13
CA PRO A 92 1.17 -2.45 23.54
C PRO A 92 2.45 -3.27 23.78
N GLY A 93 3.27 -2.83 24.73
CA GLY A 93 4.53 -3.48 25.08
C GLY A 93 5.75 -2.94 24.32
N TYR A 94 5.56 -2.03 23.37
CA TYR A 94 6.64 -1.28 22.75
C TYR A 94 6.65 0.17 23.23
N GLY A 95 7.82 0.70 23.61
CA GLY A 95 7.97 2.06 24.13
C GLY A 95 7.85 3.16 23.08
N THR A 96 7.98 2.80 21.79
CA THR A 96 7.81 3.69 20.64
C THR A 96 6.98 2.96 19.58
N GLY A 97 6.46 3.72 18.59
CA GLY A 97 5.73 3.12 17.48
C GLY A 97 6.55 2.04 16.77
N ILE A 98 5.91 0.92 16.45
CA ILE A 98 6.55 -0.25 15.85
C ILE A 98 5.95 -0.58 14.48
N VAL A 99 6.76 -1.10 13.57
CA VAL A 99 6.27 -1.61 12.27
C VAL A 99 5.33 -2.78 12.52
N ALA A 100 4.09 -2.70 12.03
CA ALA A 100 3.02 -3.68 12.28
C ALA A 100 3.38 -5.11 11.86
N LYS A 101 4.29 -5.29 10.89
CA LYS A 101 4.86 -6.59 10.51
C LYS A 101 5.47 -7.32 11.69
N ILE A 102 6.12 -6.61 12.62
CA ILE A 102 6.83 -7.22 13.75
C ILE A 102 5.86 -7.94 14.72
N PRO A 103 4.86 -7.26 15.32
CA PRO A 103 3.90 -7.96 16.17
C PRO A 103 3.04 -8.96 15.38
N PHE A 104 2.73 -8.68 14.11
CA PHE A 104 2.04 -9.66 13.25
C PHE A 104 2.79 -11.00 13.17
N GLU A 105 4.12 -10.97 13.09
CA GLU A 105 4.95 -12.18 12.92
C GLU A 105 5.31 -12.84 14.25
N ASN A 106 5.66 -12.04 15.26
CA ASN A 106 6.22 -12.51 16.53
C ASN A 106 5.17 -12.75 17.62
N ASP A 107 4.06 -12.01 17.60
CA ASP A 107 2.94 -12.16 18.53
C ASP A 107 1.60 -12.12 17.77
N PRO A 108 1.31 -13.14 16.94
CA PRO A 108 0.09 -13.14 16.12
C PRO A 108 -1.20 -13.15 16.97
N VAL A 109 -1.18 -13.74 18.17
CA VAL A 109 -2.35 -13.77 19.07
C VAL A 109 -2.60 -12.39 19.67
N GLY A 110 -1.57 -11.73 20.20
CA GLY A 110 -1.68 -10.35 20.70
C GLY A 110 -1.99 -9.37 19.59
N PHE A 111 -1.38 -9.52 18.41
CA PHE A 111 -1.68 -8.72 17.23
C PHE A 111 -3.14 -8.88 16.79
N TYR A 112 -3.67 -10.09 16.72
CA TYR A 112 -5.08 -10.33 16.41
C TYR A 112 -6.00 -9.70 17.45
N LYS A 113 -5.69 -9.84 18.75
CA LYS A 113 -6.46 -9.21 19.82
C LYS A 113 -6.48 -7.69 19.67
N TRP A 114 -5.33 -7.06 19.44
CA TRP A 114 -5.23 -5.62 19.24
C TRP A 114 -5.95 -5.17 17.97
N TRP A 115 -5.67 -5.81 16.82
CA TRP A 115 -6.18 -5.41 15.51
C TRP A 115 -7.68 -5.64 15.38
N ARG A 116 -8.14 -6.85 15.72
CA ARG A 116 -9.52 -7.31 15.46
C ARG A 116 -10.46 -7.06 16.62
N LYS A 117 -10.06 -7.43 17.84
CA LYS A 117 -10.91 -7.23 19.04
C LYS A 117 -10.82 -5.80 19.57
N GLY A 118 -9.63 -5.19 19.48
CA GLY A 118 -9.39 -3.79 19.82
C GLY A 118 -9.94 -2.78 18.81
N LYS A 119 -10.51 -3.25 17.69
CA LYS A 119 -11.10 -2.43 16.61
C LYS A 119 -10.09 -1.45 15.98
N HIS A 120 -8.88 -1.93 15.69
CA HIS A 120 -7.82 -1.14 15.04
C HIS A 120 -7.65 -1.52 13.56
N GLU A 121 -8.69 -2.05 12.90
CA GLU A 121 -8.64 -2.35 11.47
C GLU A 121 -8.45 -1.10 10.61
N ASP A 122 -8.85 0.07 11.12
CA ASP A 122 -8.57 1.36 10.50
C ASP A 122 -7.10 1.76 10.62
N LYS A 123 -6.32 1.21 11.56
CA LYS A 123 -4.90 1.58 11.74
C LYS A 123 -3.98 0.84 10.79
N VAL A 124 -4.30 -0.42 10.48
CA VAL A 124 -3.50 -1.28 9.59
C VAL A 124 -4.40 -2.03 8.65
N TYR A 125 -4.17 -1.85 7.35
CA TYR A 125 -4.81 -2.67 6.34
C TYR A 125 -4.13 -4.04 6.24
N LEU A 126 -4.92 -5.11 6.34
CA LEU A 126 -4.49 -6.46 5.99
C LEU A 126 -5.20 -6.90 4.70
N SER A 127 -4.43 -7.31 3.70
CA SER A 127 -4.96 -8.03 2.54
C SER A 127 -5.62 -9.34 3.00
N LEU A 128 -6.52 -9.89 2.18
CA LEU A 128 -7.18 -11.16 2.48
C LEU A 128 -6.17 -12.28 2.81
N ALA A 129 -5.09 -12.38 2.03
CA ALA A 129 -4.01 -13.34 2.29
C ALA A 129 -3.37 -13.15 3.68
N ASN A 130 -3.11 -11.90 4.09
CA ASN A 130 -2.56 -11.63 5.42
C ASN A 130 -3.57 -11.87 6.54
N GLN A 131 -4.87 -11.64 6.29
CA GLN A 131 -5.93 -11.98 7.24
C GLN A 131 -5.99 -13.49 7.46
N VAL A 132 -6.06 -14.28 6.39
CA VAL A 132 -6.03 -15.75 6.46
C VAL A 132 -4.78 -16.23 7.19
N ARG A 133 -3.60 -15.70 6.85
CA ARG A 133 -2.34 -16.04 7.52
C ARG A 133 -2.37 -15.76 9.03
N LEU A 134 -2.92 -14.61 9.43
CA LEU A 134 -3.08 -14.26 10.84
C LEU A 134 -4.05 -15.22 11.53
N PHE A 135 -5.21 -15.46 10.92
CA PHE A 135 -6.28 -16.28 11.50
C PHE A 135 -5.84 -17.74 11.64
N GLN A 136 -5.13 -18.30 10.66
CA GLN A 136 -4.53 -19.64 10.76
C GLN A 136 -3.56 -19.73 11.92
N LYS A 137 -2.62 -18.78 12.05
CA LYS A 137 -1.66 -18.76 13.17
C LYS A 137 -2.37 -18.65 14.52
N VAL A 138 -3.32 -17.75 14.65
CA VAL A 138 -4.10 -17.58 15.89
C VAL A 138 -4.87 -18.84 16.22
N TYR A 139 -5.51 -19.46 15.23
CA TYR A 139 -6.26 -20.70 15.43
C TYR A 139 -5.34 -21.85 15.88
N MET A 140 -4.13 -21.97 15.32
CA MET A 140 -3.16 -22.99 15.74
C MET A 140 -2.62 -22.75 17.16
N MET A 141 -2.46 -21.49 17.57
CA MET A 141 -1.87 -21.14 18.86
C MET A 141 -2.90 -21.04 20.00
N ASP A 142 -4.04 -20.40 19.74
CA ASP A 142 -5.16 -20.26 20.66
C ASP A 142 -6.51 -20.22 19.91
N PRO A 143 -7.10 -21.40 19.65
CA PRO A 143 -8.39 -21.53 18.95
C PRO A 143 -9.54 -20.79 19.63
N LYS A 144 -9.46 -20.53 20.95
CA LYS A 144 -10.54 -19.83 21.68
C LYS A 144 -10.49 -18.32 21.44
N MET A 145 -9.36 -17.81 20.95
CA MET A 145 -9.18 -16.39 20.71
C MET A 145 -9.91 -15.92 19.44
N ILE A 146 -10.02 -16.77 18.42
CA ILE A 146 -10.55 -16.39 17.12
C ILE A 146 -12.08 -16.25 17.13
N LEU A 147 -12.59 -15.21 16.48
CA LEU A 147 -14.03 -14.98 16.35
C LEU A 147 -14.64 -15.95 15.32
N LYS A 148 -15.89 -16.37 15.54
CA LYS A 148 -16.61 -17.29 14.64
C LYS A 148 -16.64 -16.82 13.18
N LYS A 149 -16.86 -15.52 12.95
CA LYS A 149 -16.83 -14.91 11.60
C LYS A 149 -15.46 -14.98 10.92
N ASP A 150 -14.37 -14.96 11.70
CA ASP A 150 -13.01 -15.00 11.16
C ASP A 150 -12.57 -16.47 10.93
N LEU A 151 -13.15 -17.42 11.69
CA LEU A 151 -13.04 -18.86 11.42
C LEU A 151 -13.71 -19.26 10.10
N GLU A 152 -14.82 -18.62 9.72
CA GLU A 152 -15.49 -18.87 8.45
C GLU A 152 -14.62 -18.52 7.25
N LEU A 153 -13.67 -17.58 7.39
CA LEU A 153 -12.69 -17.23 6.36
C LEU A 153 -11.56 -18.27 6.21
N LEU A 154 -11.49 -19.26 7.11
CA LEU A 154 -10.53 -20.37 7.03
C LEU A 154 -11.11 -21.63 6.36
N LYS A 155 -12.41 -21.63 6.06
CA LYS A 155 -13.12 -22.72 5.37
C LYS A 155 -13.10 -22.50 3.87
#